data_AF-A0A4V0X9A4-F1
#
_entry.id   AF-A0A4V0X9A4-F1
#
_cell.length_a   1.000
_cell.length_b   1.000
_cell.length_c   1.000
_cell.angle_alpha   90.00
_cell.angle_beta   90.00
_cell.angle_gamma   90.00
#
_symmetry.space_group_name_H-M   'P 1'
#
loop_
_entity.id
_entity.type
_entity.pdbx_description
1 polymer ?
#
loop_
_entity_poly.entity_id
_entity_poly.type
_entity_poly.pdbx_seq_one_letter_code
_entity_poly.pdbx_strand_id
1 'polypeptide(L)'
;MTKLTTHVKLAQPESFEAALAELECIVVEMETGQMPLEASLSAHKRGTELLQYCQSKLQDAQQQVRLLESGTLKNFSPTSTDDR
;
A
#
# COMPACT_ATOMS: atom_id res chain seq x y z
N MET A 1 -31.24 -27.91 6.46
CA MET A 1 -29.77 -27.94 6.32
C MET A 1 -29.33 -26.62 5.70
N THR A 2 -29.11 -25.60 6.53
CA THR A 2 -28.77 -24.25 6.08
C THR A 2 -27.26 -24.19 5.82
N LYS A 3 -26.83 -24.08 4.55
CA LYS A 3 -25.42 -23.88 4.21
C LYS A 3 -25.05 -22.43 4.54
N LEU A 4 -24.16 -22.26 5.51
CA LEU A 4 -23.58 -20.97 5.88
C LEU A 4 -22.48 -20.64 4.86
N THR A 5 -22.81 -19.85 3.83
CA THR A 5 -21.81 -19.30 2.90
C THR A 5 -21.10 -18.15 3.60
N THR A 6 -20.00 -18.47 4.29
CA THR A 6 -19.09 -17.48 4.86
C THR A 6 -18.40 -16.75 3.71
N HIS A 7 -18.89 -15.56 3.37
CA HIS A 7 -18.15 -14.63 2.54
C HIS A 7 -16.90 -14.22 3.33
N VAL A 8 -15.76 -14.83 3.01
CA VAL A 8 -14.46 -14.37 3.50
C VAL A 8 -14.18 -13.03 2.84
N LYS A 9 -14.60 -11.95 3.50
CA LYS A 9 -14.14 -10.60 3.19
C LYS A 9 -12.66 -10.57 3.59
N LEU A 10 -11.77 -10.63 2.60
CA LEU A 10 -10.32 -10.54 2.82
C LEU A 10 -10.04 -9.28 3.64
N ALA A 11 -9.48 -9.46 4.83
CA ALA A 11 -9.19 -8.36 5.73
C ALA A 11 -8.15 -7.43 5.10
N GLN A 12 -8.29 -6.13 5.36
CA GLN A 12 -7.29 -5.15 4.93
C GLN A 12 -6.00 -5.35 5.73
N PRO A 13 -4.83 -5.16 5.11
CA PRO A 13 -3.55 -5.29 5.81
C PRO A 13 -3.42 -4.28 6.97
N GLU A 14 -2.83 -4.72 8.08
CA GLU A 14 -2.63 -3.89 9.26
C GLU A 14 -1.59 -2.78 9.04
N SER A 15 -0.61 -3.01 8.17
CA SER A 15 0.45 -2.04 7.82
C SER A 15 0.94 -2.19 6.39
N PHE A 16 1.77 -1.24 5.94
CA PHE A 16 2.46 -1.32 4.64
C PHE A 16 3.38 -2.54 4.57
N GLU A 17 4.16 -2.79 5.61
CA GLU A 17 5.10 -3.90 5.71
C GLU A 17 4.37 -5.24 5.67
N ALA A 18 3.22 -5.35 6.35
CA ALA A 18 2.38 -6.53 6.30
C ALA A 18 1.81 -6.77 4.90
N ALA A 19 1.32 -5.71 4.23
CA ALA A 19 0.80 -5.80 2.88
C ALA A 19 1.87 -6.21 1.86
N LEU A 20 3.09 -5.66 2.01
CA LEU A 20 4.23 -5.95 1.15
C LEU A 20 4.70 -7.39 1.32
N ALA A 21 4.85 -7.85 2.57
CA ALA A 21 5.25 -9.23 2.86
C ALA A 21 4.24 -10.25 2.30
N GLU A 22 2.94 -9.98 2.42
CA GLU A 22 1.91 -10.83 1.83
C GLU A 22 1.99 -10.84 0.30
N LEU A 23 2.21 -9.68 -0.33
CA LEU A 23 2.35 -9.57 -1.78
C LEU A 23 3.57 -10.34 -2.29
N GLU A 24 4.71 -10.24 -1.61
CA GLU A 24 5.93 -10.99 -1.92
C GLU A 24 5.70 -12.50 -1.85
N CYS A 25 5.02 -12.98 -0.80
CA CYS A 25 4.63 -14.39 -0.68
C CYS A 25 3.77 -14.84 -1.86
N ILE A 26 2.75 -14.06 -2.24
CA ILE A 26 1.88 -14.37 -3.39
C ILE A 26 2.69 -14.46 -4.68
N VAL A 27 3.61 -13.52 -4.92
CA VAL A 27 4.46 -13.52 -6.12
C VAL A 27 5.30 -14.79 -6.15
N VAL A 28 5.97 -15.13 -5.04
CA VAL A 28 6.78 -16.35 -4.93
C VAL A 28 5.94 -17.60 -5.24
N GLU A 29 4.73 -17.70 -4.67
CA GLU A 29 3.83 -18.82 -4.94
C GLU A 29 3.41 -18.91 -6.42
N MET A 30 3.09 -17.78 -7.04
CA MET A 30 2.73 -17.71 -8.46
C MET A 30 3.90 -18.11 -9.36
N GLU A 31 5.12 -17.72 -9.02
CA GLU A 31 6.34 -18.04 -9.77
C GLU A 31 6.69 -19.54 -9.74
N THR A 32 6.24 -20.29 -8.73
CA THR A 32 6.42 -21.75 -8.71
C THR A 32 5.70 -22.47 -9.85
N GLY A 33 4.67 -21.85 -10.44
CA GLY A 33 3.88 -22.41 -11.55
C GLY A 33 3.05 -23.64 -11.20
N GLN A 34 2.97 -24.05 -9.93
CA GLN A 34 2.20 -25.21 -9.47
C GLN A 34 0.75 -24.87 -9.09
N MET A 35 0.37 -23.61 -9.21
CA MET A 35 -0.94 -23.12 -8.76
C MET A 35 -2.03 -23.45 -9.79
N PRO A 36 -3.15 -24.09 -9.40
CA PRO A 36 -4.32 -24.25 -10.27
C PRO A 36 -4.85 -22.90 -10.78
N LEU A 37 -5.59 -22.90 -11.88
CA LEU A 37 -6.09 -21.66 -12.52
C LEU A 37 -6.95 -20.82 -11.56
N GLU A 38 -7.89 -21.44 -10.85
CA GLU A 38 -8.78 -20.76 -9.92
C GLU A 38 -8.02 -20.12 -8.75
N ALA A 39 -6.97 -20.80 -8.27
CA ALA A 39 -6.09 -20.28 -7.23
C ALA A 39 -5.25 -19.12 -7.79
N SER A 40 -4.73 -19.23 -9.02
CA SER A 40 -3.97 -18.17 -9.70
C SER A 40 -4.78 -16.89 -9.88
N LEU A 41 -6.05 -17.01 -10.25
CA LEU A 41 -6.97 -15.87 -10.36
C LEU A 41 -7.23 -15.22 -8.99
N SER A 42 -7.35 -16.02 -7.94
CA SER A 42 -7.56 -15.53 -6.58
C SER A 42 -6.31 -14.82 -6.04
N ALA A 43 -5.14 -15.40 -6.27
CA ALA A 43 -3.83 -14.83 -5.95
C ALA A 43 -3.61 -13.50 -6.67
N HIS A 44 -3.88 -13.44 -7.98
CA HIS A 44 -3.79 -12.21 -8.77
C HIS A 44 -4.71 -11.10 -8.23
N LYS A 45 -5.97 -11.45 -7.90
CA LYS A 45 -6.91 -10.48 -7.32
C LYS A 45 -6.40 -9.92 -6.00
N ARG A 46 -5.96 -10.79 -5.09
CA ARG A 46 -5.40 -10.36 -3.79
C ARG A 46 -4.13 -9.53 -3.99
N GLY A 47 -3.23 -9.95 -4.87
CA GLY A 47 -2.02 -9.20 -5.20
C GLY A 47 -2.33 -7.79 -5.71
N THR A 48 -3.36 -7.64 -6.54
CA THR A 48 -3.81 -6.32 -7.02
C THR A 48 -4.34 -5.44 -5.88
N GLU A 49 -5.12 -6.01 -4.95
CA GLU A 49 -5.61 -5.29 -3.76
C GLU A 49 -4.47 -4.82 -2.85
N LEU A 50 -3.49 -5.69 -2.60
CA LEU A 50 -2.30 -5.38 -1.81
C LEU A 50 -1.44 -4.30 -2.47
N LEU A 51 -1.23 -4.41 -3.79
CA LEU A 51 -0.48 -3.41 -4.56
C LEU A 51 -1.14 -2.02 -4.49
N GLN A 52 -2.47 -1.95 -4.61
CA GLN A 52 -3.22 -0.70 -4.47
C GLN A 52 -3.08 -0.11 -3.06
N TYR A 53 -3.17 -0.94 -2.02
CA TYR A 53 -2.95 -0.52 -0.64
C TYR A 53 -1.55 0.07 -0.45
N CYS A 54 -0.51 -0.63 -0.91
CA CYS A 54 0.88 -0.18 -0.81
C CYS A 54 1.09 1.17 -1.51
N GLN A 55 0.56 1.33 -2.73
CA GLN A 55 0.65 2.59 -3.47
C GLN A 55 -0.03 3.74 -2.73
N SER A 56 -1.23 3.51 -2.17
CA SER A 56 -1.93 4.52 -1.37
C SER A 56 -1.11 4.96 -0.17
N LYS A 57 -0.51 4.02 0.57
CA LYS A 57 0.32 4.35 1.74
C LYS A 57 1.57 5.15 1.36
N LEU A 58 2.21 4.81 0.25
CA LEU A 58 3.35 5.57 -0.25
C LEU A 58 2.94 6.97 -0.69
N GLN A 59 1.79 7.12 -1.36
CA GLN A 59 1.27 8.42 -1.76
C GLN A 59 0.96 9.32 -0.55
N ASP A 60 0.33 8.75 0.48
CA ASP A 60 0.04 9.46 1.73
C ASP A 60 1.34 9.92 2.42
N ALA A 61 2.33 9.03 2.52
CA ALA A 61 3.62 9.36 3.11
C ALA A 61 4.34 10.48 2.34
N GLN A 62 4.36 10.40 1.00
CA GLN A 62 4.94 11.45 0.15
C GLN A 62 4.22 12.79 0.32
N GLN A 63 2.89 12.78 0.46
CA GLN A 63 2.13 14.00 0.72
C GLN A 63 2.48 14.62 2.08
N GLN A 64 2.62 13.80 3.12
CA GLN A 64 3.03 14.27 4.44
C GLN A 64 4.41 14.92 4.40
N VAL A 65 5.39 14.31 3.72
CA VAL A 65 6.73 14.88 3.52
C VAL A 65 6.65 16.26 2.85
N ARG A 66 5.91 16.38 1.73
CA ARG A 66 5.73 17.68 1.04
C ARG A 66 5.15 18.76 1.94
N LEU A 67 4.18 18.41 2.80
CA LEU A 67 3.58 19.35 3.73
C LEU A 67 4.59 19.81 4.79
N LEU A 68 5.40 18.90 5.33
CA LEU A 68 6.45 19.23 6.30
C LEU A 68 7.54 20.13 5.68
N GLU A 69 7.97 19.82 4.46
CA GLU A 69 8.94 20.63 3.73
C GLU A 69 8.39 22.03 3.45
N SER A 70 7.16 22.15 2.97
CA SER A 70 6.53 23.45 2.69
C SER A 70 6.28 24.29 3.96
N GLY A 71 5.92 23.66 5.08
CA GLY A 71 5.80 24.32 6.39
C GLY A 71 7.15 24.80 6.91
N THR A 72 8.19 23.98 6.79
CA THR A 72 9.57 24.33 7.17
C THR A 72 10.10 25.48 6.31
N LEU A 73 9.86 25.46 4.99
CA LEU A 73 10.22 26.53 4.07
C LEU A 73 9.52 27.85 4.39
N LYS A 74 8.24 27.83 4.78
CA LYS A 74 7.53 29.04 5.23
C LYS A 74 8.14 29.63 6.50
N ASN A 75 8.50 28.77 7.46
CA ASN A 75 9.18 29.18 8.69
C ASN A 75 10.60 29.69 8.45
N PHE A 76 11.25 29.30 7.35
CA PHE A 76 12.57 29.76 6.95
C PHE A 76 12.55 30.97 6.02
N SER A 77 11.42 31.67 5.86
CA SER A 77 11.42 32.94 5.12
C SER A 77 12.42 33.89 5.80
N PRO A 78 13.56 34.25 5.18
CA PRO A 78 14.52 35.14 5.81
C PRO A 78 13.87 36.51 5.90
N THR A 79 13.43 36.89 7.10
CA THR A 79 13.03 38.26 7.37
C THR A 79 14.27 39.13 7.18
N SER A 80 14.16 40.05 6.23
CA SER A 80 15.07 41.17 5.96
C SER A 80 16.37 40.86 5.21
N THR A 81 16.37 41.22 3.93
CA THR A 81 17.46 42.05 3.40
C THR A 81 16.83 43.31 2.81
N ASP A 82 16.30 44.14 3.72
CA ASP A 82 16.31 45.58 3.54
C ASP A 82 17.74 46.01 3.91
N ASP A 83 18.63 46.03 2.92
CA ASP A 83 19.96 46.61 3.08
C ASP A 83 20.32 47.36 1.79
N ARG A 84 19.78 48.59 1.75
CA ARG A 84 20.35 49.79 1.09
C ARG A 84 19.99 50.12 -0.36
#